data_AF-A0A060S9U4-F1
#
_entry.id   AF-A0A060S9U4-F1
#
_cell.length_a   1.000
_cell.length_b   1.000
_cell.length_c   1.000
_cell.angle_alpha   90.00
_cell.angle_beta   90.00
_cell.angle_gamma   90.00
#
_symmetry.space_group_name_H-M   'P 1'
#
loop_
_entity.id
_entity.type
_entity.pdbx_description
1 polymer ?
#
loop_
_entity_poly.entity_id
_entity_poly.type
_entity_poly.pdbx_seq_one_letter_code
_entity_poly.pdbx_strand_id
1 'polypeptide(L)'
;MAMQLPTCTGIRIRSMSDAHVIFHAVTLGILPIVSRRLDIEERRYIHSGCVCVWEERSAAGEGSSVTGIERWTDGRRWGPSRVRDEFLYYQEKLPEFEADEELSALIFGSRLIKQTYSVFVDTPTGRRKWHLGTSVRLRARARFYLTLICMAS
;
A
#
# COMPACT_ATOMS: atom_id res chain seq x y z
N MET A 1 -14.00 -2.07 -19.14
CA MET A 1 -12.81 -1.21 -19.11
C MET A 1 -11.58 -2.10 -18.99
N ALA A 2 -10.42 -1.68 -19.49
CA ALA A 2 -9.18 -2.44 -19.30
C ALA A 2 -8.80 -2.52 -17.80
N MET A 3 -8.17 -3.63 -17.42
CA MET A 3 -7.67 -3.89 -16.07
C MET A 3 -6.58 -2.88 -15.71
N GLN A 4 -6.65 -2.31 -14.51
CA GLN A 4 -5.68 -1.36 -13.99
C GLN A 4 -4.69 -2.07 -13.06
N LEU A 5 -3.40 -1.89 -13.33
CA LEU A 5 -2.32 -2.52 -12.57
C LEU A 5 -1.83 -1.60 -11.44
N PRO A 6 -1.16 -2.16 -10.41
CA PRO A 6 -0.34 -1.37 -9.50
C PRO A 6 0.67 -0.52 -10.27
N THR A 7 1.00 0.66 -9.75
CA THR A 7 2.03 1.56 -10.31
C THR A 7 3.38 0.85 -10.42
N CYS A 8 3.75 0.05 -9.41
CA CYS A 8 4.86 -0.90 -9.49
C CYS A 8 4.72 -1.96 -8.38
N THR A 9 5.51 -3.03 -8.49
CA THR A 9 5.50 -4.17 -7.55
C THR A 9 6.92 -4.57 -7.15
N GLY A 10 7.04 -5.35 -6.07
CA GLY A 10 8.32 -5.90 -5.61
C GLY A 10 9.24 -4.90 -4.90
N ILE A 11 8.76 -3.69 -4.61
CA ILE A 11 9.55 -2.64 -3.96
C ILE A 11 9.04 -2.33 -2.56
N ARG A 12 9.94 -1.83 -1.71
CA ARG A 12 9.62 -1.34 -0.36
C ARG A 12 10.03 0.12 -0.26
N ILE A 13 9.05 0.98 0.01
CA ILE A 13 9.27 2.41 0.27
C ILE A 13 9.80 2.58 1.70
N ARG A 14 11.02 3.09 1.83
CA ARG A 14 11.70 3.30 3.12
C ARG A 14 11.84 4.76 3.48
N SER A 15 11.80 5.64 2.48
CA SER A 15 12.03 7.08 2.64
C SER A 15 11.10 7.90 1.75
N MET A 16 11.02 9.21 2.01
CA MET A 16 10.33 10.15 1.12
C MET A 16 10.99 10.20 -0.26
N SER A 17 12.32 10.08 -0.32
CA SER A 17 13.05 10.07 -1.58
C SER A 17 12.62 8.90 -2.48
N ASP A 18 12.43 7.70 -1.91
CA ASP A 18 11.90 6.54 -2.65
C ASP A 18 10.52 6.86 -3.24
N ALA A 19 9.64 7.51 -2.47
CA ALA A 19 8.31 7.89 -2.92
C ALA A 19 8.36 8.98 -4.00
N HIS A 20 9.23 9.98 -3.87
CA HIS A 20 9.41 11.05 -4.86
C HIS A 20 9.90 10.52 -6.20
N VAL A 21 10.79 9.52 -6.22
CA VAL A 21 11.20 8.84 -7.47
C VAL A 21 10.00 8.20 -8.16
N ILE A 22 9.13 7.50 -7.41
CA ILE A 22 7.92 6.89 -7.97
C ILE A 22 6.96 7.96 -8.50
N PHE A 23 6.71 9.03 -7.74
CA PHE A 23 5.87 10.13 -8.22
C PHE A 23 6.43 10.75 -9.50
N HIS A 24 7.74 11.00 -9.55
CA HIS A 24 8.39 11.56 -10.73
C HIS A 24 8.24 10.63 -11.95
N ALA A 25 8.47 9.32 -11.78
CA ALA A 25 8.26 8.36 -12.86
C ALA A 25 6.80 8.33 -13.37
N VAL A 26 5.82 8.52 -12.48
CA VAL A 26 4.41 8.67 -12.87
C VAL A 26 4.19 9.99 -13.63
N THR A 27 4.79 11.11 -13.21
CA THR A 27 4.67 12.39 -13.94
C THR A 27 5.25 12.32 -15.37
N LEU A 28 6.26 11.49 -15.58
CA LEU A 28 6.86 11.24 -16.89
C LEU A 28 6.07 10.22 -17.73
N GLY A 29 5.01 9.60 -17.19
CA GLY A 29 4.25 8.56 -17.86
C GLY A 29 4.97 7.21 -17.97
N ILE A 30 6.08 7.03 -17.25
CA ILE A 30 6.87 5.78 -17.23
C ILE A 30 6.14 4.72 -16.40
N LEU A 31 5.56 5.10 -15.26
CA LEU A 31 4.75 4.22 -14.43
C LEU A 31 3.27 4.63 -14.49
N PRO A 32 2.33 3.66 -14.46
CA PRO A 32 0.92 3.98 -14.55
C PRO A 32 0.38 4.60 -13.26
N ILE A 33 -0.56 5.53 -13.40
CA ILE A 33 -1.35 6.08 -12.29
C ILE A 33 -2.69 5.33 -12.16
N VAL A 34 -3.10 5.05 -10.93
CA VAL A 34 -4.41 4.50 -10.60
C VAL A 34 -5.44 5.63 -10.67
N SER A 35 -6.33 5.59 -11.67
CA SER A 35 -7.24 6.70 -12.00
C SER A 35 -8.68 6.47 -11.52
N ARG A 36 -9.05 5.22 -11.24
CA ARG A 36 -10.38 4.84 -10.75
C ARG A 36 -10.32 3.86 -9.59
N ARG A 37 -11.46 3.71 -8.91
CA ARG A 37 -11.63 2.68 -7.88
C ARG A 37 -11.34 1.28 -8.45
N LEU A 38 -10.69 0.47 -7.63
CA LEU A 38 -10.39 -0.92 -7.94
C LEU A 38 -11.66 -1.76 -7.95
N ASP A 39 -11.81 -2.58 -8.98
CA ASP A 39 -12.79 -3.66 -9.03
C ASP A 39 -12.37 -4.86 -8.16
N ILE A 40 -13.13 -5.94 -8.21
CA ILE A 40 -12.90 -7.13 -7.40
C ILE A 40 -11.60 -7.85 -7.80
N GLU A 41 -11.27 -7.90 -9.09
CA GLU A 41 -10.07 -8.60 -9.59
C GLU A 41 -8.82 -7.78 -9.29
N GLU A 42 -8.87 -6.47 -9.53
CA GLU A 42 -7.77 -5.53 -9.26
C GLU A 42 -7.37 -5.51 -7.78
N ARG A 43 -8.35 -5.65 -6.87
CA ARG A 43 -8.08 -5.79 -5.43
C ARG A 43 -7.27 -7.03 -5.09
N ARG A 44 -7.39 -8.12 -5.86
CA ARG A 44 -6.62 -9.36 -5.63
C ARG A 44 -5.13 -9.15 -5.89
N TYR A 45 -4.78 -8.18 -6.73
CA TYR A 45 -3.39 -7.80 -6.99
C TYR A 45 -2.76 -6.92 -5.90
N ILE A 46 -3.50 -6.55 -4.85
CA ILE A 46 -2.94 -5.84 -3.70
C ILE A 46 -2.28 -6.84 -2.75
N HIS A 47 -0.96 -6.95 -2.85
CA HIS A 47 -0.12 -7.82 -2.04
C HIS A 47 1.10 -7.07 -1.46
N SER A 48 1.91 -7.79 -0.68
CA SER A 48 3.17 -7.25 -0.14
C SER A 48 4.09 -6.79 -1.27
N GLY A 49 4.59 -5.57 -1.19
CA GLY A 49 5.47 -4.94 -2.17
C GLY A 49 4.74 -4.24 -3.32
N CYS A 50 3.40 -4.20 -3.34
CA CYS A 50 2.65 -3.38 -4.29
C CYS A 50 2.72 -1.89 -3.90
N VAL A 51 2.84 -1.04 -4.91
CA VAL A 51 2.76 0.42 -4.78
C VAL A 51 1.74 0.94 -5.78
N CYS A 52 0.84 1.76 -5.30
CA CYS A 52 -0.19 2.43 -6.10
C CYS A 52 -0.09 3.92 -5.88
N VAL A 53 -0.06 4.68 -6.97
CA VAL A 53 -0.17 6.14 -6.97
C VAL A 53 -1.52 6.54 -7.53
N TRP A 54 -2.23 7.45 -6.88
CA TRP A 54 -3.49 8.00 -7.39
C TRP A 54 -3.60 9.49 -7.08
N GLU A 55 -4.38 10.19 -7.91
CA GLU A 55 -4.75 11.58 -7.70
C GLU A 55 -6.00 11.68 -6.80
N GLU A 56 -5.96 12.57 -5.79
CA GLU A 56 -7.11 12.91 -4.97
C GLU A 56 -8.14 13.65 -5.82
N ARG A 57 -9.39 13.19 -5.80
CA ARG A 57 -10.48 13.90 -6.47
C ARG A 57 -10.69 15.28 -5.82
N SER A 58 -10.64 16.35 -6.61
CA SER A 58 -11.03 17.69 -6.14
C SER A 58 -12.55 17.78 -5.92
N ALA A 59 -12.95 18.45 -4.83
CA ALA A 59 -14.36 18.68 -4.49
C ALA A 59 -15.04 19.75 -5.37
N ALA A 60 -14.27 20.56 -6.11
CA ALA A 60 -14.80 21.59 -7.00
C ALA A 60 -15.31 20.94 -8.29
N GLY A 61 -16.64 20.85 -8.41
CA GLY A 61 -17.31 20.28 -9.57
C GLY A 61 -17.11 21.14 -10.82
N GLU A 62 -16.71 20.49 -11.91
CA GLU A 62 -17.07 20.88 -13.27
C GLU A 62 -17.03 19.61 -14.15
N GLY A 63 -18.21 19.19 -14.61
CA GLY A 63 -18.39 18.44 -15.86
C GLY A 63 -17.92 16.99 -15.99
N SER A 64 -17.11 16.43 -15.09
CA SER A 64 -16.60 15.06 -15.24
C SER A 64 -17.12 14.13 -14.15
N SER A 65 -18.20 13.43 -14.46
CA SER A 65 -18.70 12.23 -13.78
C SER A 65 -17.71 11.05 -13.94
N VAL A 66 -16.43 11.27 -13.63
CA VAL A 66 -15.37 10.25 -13.70
C VAL A 66 -15.04 9.79 -12.30
N THR A 67 -15.00 8.47 -12.13
CA THR A 67 -14.97 7.66 -10.92
C THR A 67 -13.64 7.72 -10.13
N GLY A 68 -13.21 8.92 -9.75
CA GLY A 68 -11.96 9.17 -9.01
C GLY A 68 -11.91 8.60 -7.58
N ILE A 69 -10.72 8.65 -6.97
CA ILE A 69 -10.43 8.03 -5.66
C ILE A 69 -10.19 9.12 -4.61
N GLU A 70 -11.18 9.35 -3.74
CA GLU A 70 -11.01 10.24 -2.57
C GLU A 70 -10.30 9.52 -1.41
N ARG A 71 -10.59 8.23 -1.25
CA ARG A 71 -10.01 7.38 -0.21
C ARG A 71 -9.68 6.02 -0.80
N TRP A 72 -8.46 5.56 -0.53
CA TRP A 72 -8.03 4.23 -0.94
C TRP A 72 -8.92 3.14 -0.32
N THR A 73 -9.46 2.25 -1.16
CA THR A 73 -10.32 1.14 -0.73
C THR A 73 -9.87 -0.15 -1.43
N ASP A 74 -9.15 -1.00 -0.70
CA ASP A 74 -8.60 -2.27 -1.18
C ASP A 74 -9.39 -3.50 -0.70
N GLY A 75 -10.49 -3.30 0.03
CA GLY A 75 -11.31 -4.38 0.60
C GLY A 75 -10.71 -5.03 1.85
N ARG A 76 -9.57 -4.55 2.37
CA ARG A 76 -8.97 -5.04 3.61
C ARG A 76 -9.42 -4.20 4.81
N ARG A 77 -9.47 -4.83 5.98
CA ARG A 77 -9.77 -4.13 7.24
C ARG A 77 -8.48 -3.59 7.84
N TRP A 78 -8.46 -2.28 8.07
CA TRP A 78 -7.31 -1.57 8.58
C TRP A 78 -7.59 -1.05 10.00
N GLY A 79 -6.59 -1.12 10.88
CA GLY A 79 -6.61 -0.43 12.16
C GLY A 79 -6.51 1.09 12.02
N PRO A 80 -6.56 1.83 13.15
CA PRO A 80 -6.38 3.28 13.13
C PRO A 80 -4.98 3.65 12.60
N SER A 81 -4.87 4.82 11.96
CA SER A 81 -3.60 5.30 11.46
C SER A 81 -2.62 5.59 12.61
N ARG A 82 -1.33 5.38 12.32
CA ARG A 82 -0.21 5.83 13.14
C ARG A 82 0.71 6.68 12.27
N VAL A 83 1.02 7.89 12.74
CA VAL A 83 2.01 8.75 12.09
C VAL A 83 3.40 8.28 12.50
N ARG A 84 4.29 8.15 11.53
CA ARG A 84 5.72 7.99 11.78
C ARG A 84 6.46 8.68 10.64
N ASP A 85 7.31 9.64 11.00
CA ASP A 85 7.91 10.57 10.06
C ASP A 85 6.78 11.23 9.23
N GLU A 86 6.93 11.32 7.91
CA GLU A 86 5.89 11.87 7.02
C GLU A 86 4.87 10.84 6.53
N PHE A 87 4.92 9.61 7.05
CA PHE A 87 4.08 8.50 6.59
C PHE A 87 2.96 8.18 7.57
N LEU A 88 1.82 7.78 7.02
CA LEU A 88 0.75 7.12 7.79
C LEU A 88 0.86 5.61 7.62
N TYR A 89 0.77 4.89 8.75
CA TYR A 89 0.80 3.44 8.80
C TYR A 89 -0.52 2.89 9.33
N TYR A 90 -0.91 1.75 8.77
CA TYR A 90 -2.10 1.01 9.14
C TYR A 90 -1.75 -0.47 9.25
N GLN A 91 -2.20 -1.12 10.32
CA GLN A 91 -2.04 -2.56 10.49
C GLN A 91 -3.32 -3.27 10.05
N GLU A 92 -3.17 -4.36 9.29
CA GLU A 92 -4.29 -5.19 8.86
C GLU A 92 -4.94 -5.90 10.06
N LYS A 93 -6.28 -5.85 10.11
CA LYS A 93 -7.12 -6.56 11.07
C LYS A 93 -7.69 -7.82 10.42
N LEU A 94 -7.02 -8.95 10.67
CA LEU A 94 -7.51 -10.26 10.26
C LEU A 94 -8.74 -10.66 11.10
N PRO A 95 -9.63 -11.52 10.58
CA PRO A 95 -10.72 -12.05 11.39
C PRO A 95 -10.19 -12.84 12.57
N GLU A 96 -10.94 -12.84 13.66
CA GLU A 96 -10.67 -13.71 14.79
C GLU A 96 -11.14 -15.12 14.43
N PHE A 97 -10.23 -16.07 14.56
CA PHE A 97 -10.51 -17.49 14.35
C PHE A 97 -9.91 -18.25 15.52
N GLU A 98 -10.56 -19.33 15.95
CA GLU A 98 -9.91 -20.29 16.84
C GLU A 98 -8.85 -21.04 16.04
N ALA A 99 -7.59 -20.80 16.36
CA ALA A 99 -6.44 -21.41 15.72
C ALA A 99 -5.45 -21.85 16.80
N ASP A 100 -4.74 -22.95 16.57
CA ASP A 100 -3.61 -23.34 17.40
C ASP A 100 -2.48 -22.30 17.33
N GLU A 101 -1.49 -22.44 18.22
CA GLU A 101 -0.41 -21.46 18.38
C GLU A 101 0.45 -21.30 17.12
N GLU A 102 0.64 -22.38 16.35
CA GLU A 102 1.45 -22.39 15.13
C GLU A 102 0.73 -21.71 13.96
N LEU A 103 -0.53 -22.06 13.73
CA LEU A 103 -1.38 -21.43 12.73
C LEU A 103 -1.61 -19.96 13.06
N SER A 104 -1.79 -19.64 14.34
CA SER A 104 -1.87 -18.27 14.84
C SER A 104 -0.62 -17.47 14.44
N ALA A 105 0.58 -17.99 14.73
CA ALA A 105 1.84 -17.32 14.35
C ALA A 105 1.98 -17.10 12.83
N LEU A 106 1.58 -18.08 12.01
CA LEU A 106 1.56 -17.97 10.54
C LEU A 106 0.58 -16.88 10.07
N ILE A 107 -0.63 -16.86 10.64
CA ILE A 107 -1.65 -15.85 10.36
C ILE A 107 -1.14 -14.45 10.76
N PHE A 108 -0.54 -14.30 11.93
CA PHE A 108 0.08 -13.04 12.37
C PHE A 108 1.21 -12.59 11.43
N GLY A 109 2.05 -13.51 10.95
CA GLY A 109 3.11 -13.24 9.98
C GLY A 109 2.59 -12.86 8.57
N SER A 110 1.36 -13.24 8.24
CA SER A 110 0.73 -12.90 6.97
C SER A 110 0.16 -11.48 6.92
N ARG A 111 0.00 -10.81 8.07
CA ARG A 111 -0.57 -9.46 8.19
C ARG A 111 0.19 -8.44 7.38
N LEU A 112 -0.55 -7.64 6.62
CA LEU A 112 0.00 -6.50 5.93
C LEU A 112 0.08 -5.27 6.84
N ILE A 113 1.11 -4.48 6.60
CA ILE A 113 1.21 -3.09 7.02
C ILE A 113 1.02 -2.25 5.77
N LYS A 114 -0.01 -1.40 5.77
CA LYS A 114 -0.18 -0.38 4.74
C LYS A 114 0.53 0.89 5.19
N GLN A 115 1.26 1.49 4.28
CA GLN A 115 1.97 2.74 4.43
C GLN A 115 1.47 3.69 3.34
N THR A 116 1.19 4.94 3.69
CA THR A 116 0.76 5.96 2.73
C THR A 116 1.53 7.26 2.89
N TYR A 117 1.74 7.95 1.79
CA TYR A 117 2.39 9.26 1.72
C TYR A 117 1.67 10.13 0.69
N SER A 118 1.59 11.44 0.92
CA SER A 118 0.88 12.36 0.03
C SER A 118 1.74 13.56 -0.29
N VAL A 119 1.62 14.05 -1.52
CA VAL A 119 2.34 15.24 -2.01
C VAL A 119 1.42 16.09 -2.85
N PHE A 120 1.78 17.35 -3.03
CA PHE A 120 1.21 18.15 -4.10
C PHE A 120 2.13 18.08 -5.33
N VAL A 121 1.54 17.82 -6.49
CA VAL A 121 2.23 17.74 -7.77
C VAL A 121 1.69 18.83 -8.68
N ASP A 122 2.58 19.59 -9.29
CA ASP A 122 2.20 20.57 -10.31
C ASP A 122 2.03 19.83 -11.64
N THR A 123 0.79 19.74 -12.11
CA THR A 123 0.45 19.14 -13.41
C THR A 123 0.16 20.25 -14.42
N PRO A 124 0.16 19.95 -15.74
CA PRO A 124 -0.26 20.92 -16.75
C PRO A 124 -1.67 21.48 -16.54
N THR A 125 -2.53 20.74 -15.83
CA THR A 125 -3.91 21.17 -15.50
C THR A 125 -4.03 21.86 -14.14
N GLY A 126 -2.91 22.13 -13.50
CA GLY A 126 -2.80 22.80 -12.20
C GLY A 126 -2.26 21.88 -11.10
N ARG A 127 -2.14 22.45 -9.90
CA ARG A 127 -1.67 21.71 -8.72
C ARG A 127 -2.70 20.68 -8.29
N ARG A 128 -2.26 19.45 -8.08
CA ARG A 128 -3.10 18.31 -7.66
C ARG A 128 -2.47 17.62 -6.46
N LYS A 129 -3.30 17.05 -5.59
CA LYS A 129 -2.82 16.26 -4.47
C LYS A 129 -2.77 14.81 -4.89
N TRP A 130 -1.57 14.22 -4.83
CA TRP A 130 -1.35 12.82 -5.17
C TRP A 130 -1.02 12.04 -3.90
N HIS A 131 -1.39 10.77 -3.92
CA HIS A 131 -1.11 9.83 -2.85
C HIS A 131 -0.35 8.64 -3.39
N LEU A 132 0.51 8.11 -2.55
CA LEU A 132 1.16 6.82 -2.71
C LEU A 132 0.68 5.93 -1.57
N GLY A 133 0.28 4.70 -1.91
CA GLY A 133 -0.04 3.65 -0.96
C GLY A 133 0.76 2.40 -1.26
N THR A 134 1.31 1.78 -0.23
CA THR A 134 2.02 0.51 -0.34
C THR A 134 1.62 -0.43 0.78
N SER A 135 1.58 -1.73 0.50
CA SER A 135 1.37 -2.77 1.50
C SER A 135 2.62 -3.62 1.61
N VAL A 136 3.10 -3.90 2.82
CA VAL A 136 4.25 -4.77 3.06
C VAL A 136 3.95 -5.74 4.20
N ARG A 137 4.37 -7.00 4.06
CA ARG A 137 4.39 -7.92 5.22
C ARG A 137 5.58 -7.56 6.11
N LEU A 138 5.37 -7.62 7.41
CA LEU A 138 6.49 -7.65 8.34
C LEU A 138 7.22 -8.96 8.08
N ARG A 139 8.49 -8.89 7.66
CA ARG A 139 9.34 -10.08 7.77
C ARG A 139 9.42 -10.36 9.26
N ALA A 140 8.85 -11.49 9.69
CA ALA A 140 9.18 -12.03 10.99
C ALA A 140 10.72 -12.08 11.01
N ARG A 141 11.34 -11.30 11.91
CA ARG A 141 12.68 -11.66 12.34
C ARG A 141 12.45 -13.02 12.98
N ALA A 142 12.65 -14.09 12.22
CA ALA A 142 12.87 -15.40 12.80
C ALA A 142 14.02 -15.16 13.78
N ARG A 143 13.68 -14.99 15.06
CA ARG A 143 14.66 -15.16 16.11
C ARG A 143 15.02 -16.63 15.93
N PHE A 144 16.17 -16.87 15.33
CA PHE A 144 16.80 -18.18 15.28
C PHE A 144 17.06 -18.59 16.75
N TYR A 145 16.03 -19.09 17.43
CA TYR A 145 16.12 -19.78 18.71
C TYR A 145 16.21 -21.30 18.48
N LEU A 146 16.69 -21.72 17.31
CA LEU A 146 16.79 -23.14 16.92
C LEU A 146 18.14 -23.50 16.31
N THR A 147 19.23 -22.90 16.78
CA THR A 147 20.59 -23.32 16.38
C THR A 147 21.60 -23.33 17.52
N LEU A 148 21.13 -23.48 18.77
CA LEU A 148 22.00 -23.69 19.94
C LEU A 148 21.69 -24.96 20.74
N ILE A 149 20.69 -25.76 20.36
CA ILE A 149 20.36 -27.02 21.07
C ILE A 149 20.96 -28.26 20.40
N CYS A 150 21.40 -28.21 19.13
CA CYS A 150 22.03 -29.36 18.46
C CYS A 150 23.57 -29.32 18.37
N MET A 151 24.25 -28.40 19.07
CA MET A 151 25.72 -28.41 19.19
C MET A 151 26.23 -28.76 20.60
N ALA A 152 25.34 -29.28 21.45
CA ALA A 152 25.69 -29.78 22.78
C ALA A 152 24.94 -31.08 23.05
N SER A 153 25.31 -32.17 22.36
CA SER A 153 25.08 -33.56 22.74
C SER A 153 26.06 -34.45 21.99
#